data_AF-A0A1I5Z4P1-F1
#
_entry.id   AF-A0A1I5Z4P1-F1
#
_cell.length_a   1.000
_cell.length_b   1.000
_cell.length_c   1.000
_cell.angle_alpha   90.00
_cell.angle_beta   90.00
_cell.angle_gamma   90.00
#
_symmetry.space_group_name_H-M   'P 1'
#
loop_
_entity.id
_entity.type
_entity.pdbx_description
1 polymer ?
#
loop_
_entity_poly.entity_id
_entity_poly.type
_entity_poly.pdbx_seq_one_letter_code
_entity_poly.pdbx_strand_id
1 'polypeptide(L)'
;MKKNLLKQTTVAALLASTVLSFSPVAMGASSLDQSVNTVKSQLSKATTHYVNASLDGKLATSNELYPALNTLKNNYQSVRKSVVSSKLTSSQKQAKLKELDAVYNQKVSGGLVPYIDAYNYAIKYLAPIMKNIQVAQDRNDFATVEKEYHKLSYQLKGRTAILYRFSGKEARDLLLQSYKKPADAKRDELMVPVTIYMSLLEIKDFITAGKMTEAKAEYAEVEALLTRLPSAANNKFITALLDEVAKVKTALGETPDSAQQQILNGKVSEFVKILNTTQGSVATAAVTGTNSVTVTIVKTDATEADYVSYLGQGFYTQFVRELGVTAVNGHAPLSLEAAAYVESLKPKGVVTLADMKGKTLNIPVTVNNGSALNVNFSVTFK
;
A
#
# COMPACT_ATOMS: atom_id res chain seq x y z
N MET A 1 4.89 18.94 -43.06
CA MET A 1 4.27 17.74 -42.45
C MET A 1 3.82 18.08 -41.04
N LYS A 2 2.54 17.82 -40.75
CA LYS A 2 1.88 18.03 -39.46
C LYS A 2 2.21 16.89 -38.47
N LYS A 3 1.91 17.14 -37.18
CA LYS A 3 1.57 16.20 -36.07
C LYS A 3 2.74 15.86 -35.12
N ASN A 4 2.67 15.95 -33.78
CA ASN A 4 1.52 16.10 -32.86
C ASN A 4 1.92 16.73 -31.51
N LEU A 5 1.03 17.59 -31.02
CA LEU A 5 0.89 18.09 -29.65
C LEU A 5 0.46 16.97 -28.69
N LEU A 6 1.18 16.78 -27.58
CA LEU A 6 0.65 16.09 -26.40
C LEU A 6 0.01 17.15 -25.49
N LYS A 7 -1.31 17.23 -25.60
CA LYS A 7 -2.17 18.08 -24.76
C LYS A 7 -2.23 17.48 -23.35
N GLN A 8 -1.85 18.29 -22.36
CA GLN A 8 -2.22 18.08 -20.97
C GLN A 8 -3.74 18.09 -20.86
N THR A 9 -4.33 16.95 -20.53
CA THR A 9 -5.76 16.81 -20.25
C THR A 9 -6.03 17.28 -18.83
N THR A 10 -6.14 18.60 -18.67
CA THR A 10 -6.83 19.20 -17.53
C THR A 10 -8.32 18.87 -17.68
N VAL A 11 -8.77 17.79 -17.03
CA VAL A 11 -10.20 17.48 -16.94
C VAL A 11 -10.82 18.46 -15.94
N ALA A 12 -11.17 19.65 -16.43
CA ALA A 12 -12.14 20.51 -15.79
C ALA A 12 -13.51 19.83 -15.94
N ALA A 13 -13.85 18.94 -15.01
CA ALA A 13 -15.20 18.42 -14.89
C ALA A 13 -16.10 19.57 -14.40
N LEU A 14 -16.72 20.29 -15.34
CA LEU A 14 -17.81 21.20 -15.03
C LEU A 14 -18.93 20.38 -14.38
N LEU A 15 -19.11 20.56 -13.07
CA LEU A 15 -20.15 19.95 -12.25
C LEU A 15 -21.52 20.53 -12.64
N ALA A 16 -22.14 19.99 -13.68
CA ALA A 16 -23.59 20.07 -13.84
C ALA A 16 -24.21 18.98 -12.95
N SER A 17 -24.31 19.27 -11.65
CA SER A 17 -25.14 18.53 -10.71
C SER A 17 -26.59 18.91 -10.97
N THR A 18 -27.29 18.14 -11.80
CA THR A 18 -28.76 18.13 -11.82
C THR A 18 -29.23 17.56 -10.49
N VAL A 19 -29.23 18.40 -9.46
CA VAL A 19 -30.00 18.18 -8.26
C VAL A 19 -31.44 18.07 -8.73
N LEU A 20 -31.98 16.86 -8.76
CA LEU A 20 -33.41 16.63 -8.87
C LEU A 20 -34.03 17.31 -7.64
N SER A 21 -34.41 18.57 -7.81
CA SER A 21 -35.11 19.38 -6.84
C SER A 21 -36.48 18.75 -6.65
N PHE A 22 -36.58 17.78 -5.75
CA PHE A 22 -37.87 17.33 -5.24
C PHE A 22 -38.44 18.50 -4.45
N SER A 23 -39.34 19.26 -5.09
CA SER A 23 -40.04 20.36 -4.45
C SER A 23 -40.72 19.85 -3.17
N PRO A 24 -40.65 20.60 -2.06
CA PRO A 24 -41.47 20.29 -0.90
C PRO A 24 -42.92 20.29 -1.35
N VAL A 25 -43.58 19.14 -1.31
CA VAL A 25 -45.02 19.05 -1.53
C VAL A 25 -45.65 19.89 -0.42
N ALA A 26 -46.16 21.07 -0.77
CA ALA A 26 -46.91 21.91 0.15
C ALA A 26 -48.08 21.08 0.68
N MET A 27 -48.06 20.77 1.99
CA MET A 27 -49.18 20.10 2.65
C MET A 27 -50.31 21.12 2.87
N GLY A 28 -50.95 21.55 1.77
CA GLY A 28 -52.23 22.26 1.84
C GLY A 28 -53.34 21.27 2.18
N ALA A 29 -54.26 21.66 3.07
CA ALA A 29 -55.51 20.99 3.51
C ALA A 29 -55.70 19.51 3.08
N SER A 30 -54.75 18.63 3.42
CA SER A 30 -54.77 17.22 3.07
C SER A 30 -55.30 16.38 4.23
N SER A 31 -56.02 15.30 3.93
CA SER A 31 -56.46 14.36 4.98
C SER A 31 -55.26 13.77 5.73
N LEU A 32 -55.45 13.35 6.98
CA LEU A 32 -54.37 12.75 7.77
C LEU A 32 -53.71 11.58 7.03
N ASP A 33 -54.50 10.75 6.35
CA ASP A 33 -54.01 9.61 5.58
C ASP A 33 -53.20 10.02 4.36
N GLN A 34 -53.63 11.09 3.68
CA GLN A 34 -52.87 11.65 2.57
C GLN A 34 -51.52 12.20 3.05
N SER A 35 -51.48 12.90 4.17
CA SER A 35 -50.24 13.41 4.77
C SER A 35 -49.29 12.28 5.17
N VAL A 36 -49.81 11.21 5.80
CA VAL A 36 -49.02 10.01 6.15
C VAL A 36 -48.46 9.34 4.89
N ASN A 37 -49.28 9.13 3.86
CA ASN A 37 -48.83 8.48 2.63
C ASN A 37 -47.81 9.31 1.86
N THR A 38 -48.00 10.63 1.78
CA THR A 38 -47.04 11.54 1.14
C THR A 38 -45.70 11.49 1.85
N VAL A 39 -45.66 11.56 3.19
CA VAL A 39 -44.40 11.48 3.93
C VAL A 39 -43.77 10.10 3.82
N LYS A 40 -44.53 9.00 3.89
CA LYS A 40 -43.99 7.65 3.63
C LYS A 40 -43.34 7.55 2.25
N SER A 41 -43.94 8.14 1.22
CA SER A 41 -43.37 8.18 -0.13
C SER A 41 -42.07 9.00 -0.19
N GLN A 42 -42.04 10.18 0.45
CA GLN A 42 -40.82 11.00 0.55
C GLN A 42 -39.68 10.26 1.28
N LEU A 43 -39.97 9.66 2.43
CA LEU A 43 -39.01 8.86 3.20
C LEU A 43 -38.51 7.66 2.39
N SER A 44 -39.38 6.98 1.64
CA SER A 44 -39.01 5.84 0.81
C SER A 44 -37.98 6.20 -0.27
N LYS A 45 -37.99 7.46 -0.73
CA LYS A 45 -37.06 8.02 -1.71
C LYS A 45 -35.79 8.62 -1.07
N ALA A 46 -35.64 8.59 0.26
CA ALA A 46 -34.49 9.22 0.93
C ALA A 46 -33.13 8.71 0.40
N THR A 47 -33.03 7.41 0.08
CA THR A 47 -31.77 6.82 -0.41
C THR A 47 -31.49 7.17 -1.87
N THR A 48 -32.50 7.55 -2.67
CA THR A 48 -32.29 7.88 -4.09
C THR A 48 -31.47 9.16 -4.25
N HIS A 49 -31.44 10.04 -3.24
CA HIS A 49 -30.63 11.26 -3.25
C HIS A 49 -29.14 11.01 -3.45
N TYR A 50 -28.60 9.87 -3.01
CA TYR A 50 -27.20 9.53 -3.24
C TYR A 50 -27.01 8.34 -4.20
N VAL A 51 -27.97 7.42 -4.27
CA VAL A 51 -27.87 6.25 -5.18
C VAL A 51 -27.89 6.71 -6.63
N ASN A 52 -28.78 7.63 -7.02
CA ASN A 52 -28.90 8.06 -8.42
C ASN A 52 -27.62 8.73 -8.92
N ALA A 53 -27.03 9.63 -8.12
CA ALA A 53 -25.74 10.24 -8.47
C ALA A 53 -24.65 9.17 -8.67
N SER A 54 -24.67 8.11 -7.87
CA SER A 54 -23.67 7.04 -7.93
C SER A 54 -23.80 6.16 -9.16
N LEU A 55 -25.00 6.04 -9.74
CA LEU A 55 -25.21 5.37 -11.04
C LEU A 55 -24.51 6.12 -12.17
N ASP A 56 -24.40 7.45 -12.05
CA ASP A 56 -23.64 8.30 -12.97
C ASP A 56 -22.14 8.40 -12.60
N GLY A 57 -21.67 7.57 -11.68
CA GLY A 57 -20.29 7.59 -11.20
C GLY A 57 -19.94 8.80 -10.32
N LYS A 58 -20.94 9.49 -9.75
CA LYS A 58 -20.76 10.67 -8.90
C LYS A 58 -21.16 10.40 -7.45
N LEU A 59 -20.37 10.91 -6.50
CA LEU A 59 -20.75 10.88 -5.09
C LEU A 59 -21.52 12.15 -4.74
N ALA A 60 -22.74 11.99 -4.21
CA ALA A 60 -23.48 13.11 -3.65
C ALA A 60 -22.76 13.63 -2.40
N THR A 61 -22.54 14.94 -2.33
CA THR A 61 -21.83 15.55 -1.21
C THR A 61 -22.73 15.70 0.00
N SER A 62 -22.14 15.76 1.21
CA SER A 62 -22.93 15.99 2.42
C SER A 62 -23.68 17.33 2.38
N ASN A 63 -23.09 18.38 1.78
CA ASN A 63 -23.73 19.68 1.62
C ASN A 63 -24.99 19.62 0.75
N GLU A 64 -24.99 18.81 -0.32
CA GLU A 64 -26.18 18.60 -1.17
C GLU A 64 -27.27 17.78 -0.44
N LEU A 65 -26.88 16.90 0.48
CA LEU A 65 -27.79 15.97 1.14
C LEU A 65 -28.40 16.52 2.44
N TYR A 66 -27.74 17.42 3.16
CA TYR A 66 -28.27 18.00 4.40
C TYR A 66 -29.62 18.71 4.22
N PRO A 67 -29.86 19.53 3.18
CA PRO A 67 -31.17 20.14 2.94
C PRO A 67 -32.29 19.10 2.78
N ALA A 68 -32.03 18.03 2.03
CA ALA A 68 -32.97 16.93 1.84
C ALA A 68 -33.23 16.20 3.17
N LEU A 69 -32.18 15.88 3.92
CA LEU A 69 -32.29 15.26 5.24
C LEU A 69 -33.13 16.10 6.20
N ASN A 70 -32.87 17.42 6.29
CA ASN A 70 -33.61 18.31 7.17
C ASN A 70 -35.09 18.40 6.80
N THR A 71 -35.39 18.47 5.51
CA THR A 71 -36.77 18.45 5.00
C THR A 71 -37.49 17.16 5.40
N LEU A 72 -36.86 16.00 5.17
CA LEU A 72 -37.42 14.70 5.53
C LEU A 72 -37.68 14.57 7.03
N LYS A 73 -36.74 15.04 7.87
CA LYS A 73 -36.88 15.05 9.33
C LYS A 73 -38.04 15.93 9.78
N ASN A 74 -38.17 17.12 9.22
CA ASN A 74 -39.23 18.06 9.58
C ASN A 74 -40.60 17.52 9.17
N ASN A 75 -40.73 16.99 7.95
CA ASN A 75 -42.00 16.42 7.46
C ASN A 75 -42.42 15.20 8.29
N TYR A 76 -41.46 14.31 8.59
CA TYR A 76 -41.68 13.17 9.48
C TYR A 76 -42.19 13.61 10.87
N GLN A 77 -41.51 14.55 11.52
CA GLN A 77 -41.91 15.03 12.85
C GLN A 77 -43.27 15.74 12.83
N SER A 78 -43.55 16.53 11.79
CA SER A 78 -44.82 17.21 11.62
C SER A 78 -45.98 16.21 11.51
N VAL A 79 -45.88 15.23 10.62
CA VAL A 79 -46.93 14.21 10.44
C VAL A 79 -47.08 13.32 11.67
N ARG A 80 -45.96 12.97 12.33
CA ARG A 80 -45.99 12.23 13.59
C ARG A 80 -46.82 12.96 14.65
N LYS A 81 -46.61 14.28 14.81
CA LYS A 81 -47.41 15.13 15.71
C LYS A 81 -48.89 15.13 15.32
N SER A 82 -49.21 15.26 14.03
CA SER A 82 -50.60 15.22 13.55
C SER A 82 -51.29 13.88 13.83
N VAL A 83 -50.58 12.75 13.73
CA VAL A 83 -51.13 11.43 14.08
C VAL A 83 -51.43 11.37 15.58
N VAL A 84 -50.53 11.85 16.43
CA VAL A 84 -50.71 11.87 17.90
C VAL A 84 -51.90 12.75 18.31
N SER A 85 -52.03 13.94 17.72
CA SER A 85 -53.11 14.90 18.01
C SER A 85 -54.44 14.59 17.31
N SER A 86 -54.50 13.53 16.49
CA SER A 86 -55.72 13.16 15.76
C SER A 86 -56.80 12.56 16.68
N LYS A 87 -58.03 12.51 16.15
CA LYS A 87 -59.19 11.84 16.80
C LYS A 87 -59.19 10.31 16.64
N LEU A 88 -58.13 9.71 16.11
CA LEU A 88 -58.01 8.25 15.93
C LEU A 88 -57.97 7.53 17.29
N THR A 89 -58.34 6.25 17.29
CA THR A 89 -58.18 5.40 18.48
C THR A 89 -56.70 5.13 18.77
N SER A 90 -56.36 4.76 20.01
CA SER A 90 -54.98 4.45 20.40
C SER A 90 -54.33 3.38 19.52
N SER A 91 -55.08 2.33 19.17
CA SER A 91 -54.59 1.26 18.28
C SER A 91 -54.29 1.77 16.87
N GLN A 92 -55.18 2.59 16.30
CA GLN A 92 -54.97 3.19 14.98
C GLN A 92 -53.77 4.15 14.95
N LYS A 93 -53.59 4.95 16.01
CA LYS A 93 -52.42 5.82 16.16
C LYS A 93 -51.13 4.99 16.18
N GLN A 94 -51.10 3.94 17.00
CA GLN A 94 -49.93 3.08 17.13
C GLN A 94 -49.56 2.38 15.81
N ALA A 95 -50.56 1.88 15.07
CA ALA A 95 -50.33 1.26 13.77
C ALA A 95 -49.70 2.25 12.76
N LYS A 96 -50.27 3.46 12.62
CA LYS A 96 -49.74 4.48 11.69
C LYS A 96 -48.35 4.96 12.08
N LEU A 97 -48.10 5.17 13.37
CA LEU A 97 -46.79 5.55 13.87
C LEU A 97 -45.76 4.45 13.61
N LYS A 98 -46.09 3.18 13.87
CA LYS A 98 -45.19 2.05 13.61
C LYS A 98 -44.77 1.98 12.15
N GLU A 99 -45.71 2.16 11.22
CA GLU A 99 -45.39 2.18 9.78
C GLU A 99 -44.48 3.35 9.41
N LEU A 100 -44.79 4.56 9.91
CA LEU A 100 -44.02 5.76 9.62
C LEU A 100 -42.59 5.66 10.17
N ASP A 101 -42.47 5.23 11.42
CA ASP A 101 -41.21 5.05 12.13
C ASP A 101 -40.36 3.96 11.46
N ALA A 102 -40.98 2.87 10.97
CA ALA A 102 -40.26 1.82 10.24
C ALA A 102 -39.60 2.35 8.96
N VAL A 103 -40.34 3.10 8.12
CA VAL A 103 -39.78 3.67 6.89
C VAL A 103 -38.70 4.71 7.20
N TYR A 104 -38.94 5.58 8.19
CA TYR A 104 -37.95 6.58 8.62
C TYR A 104 -36.65 5.91 9.10
N ASN A 105 -36.76 4.90 9.98
CA ASN A 105 -35.61 4.20 10.52
C ASN A 105 -34.83 3.47 9.44
N GLN A 106 -35.51 2.84 8.48
CA GLN A 106 -34.85 2.11 7.41
C GLN A 106 -34.16 3.05 6.40
N LYS A 107 -34.85 4.10 5.95
CA LYS A 107 -34.42 4.89 4.78
C LYS A 107 -33.66 6.15 5.14
N VAL A 108 -33.98 6.76 6.28
CA VAL A 108 -33.32 7.98 6.76
C VAL A 108 -32.24 7.61 7.77
N SER A 109 -32.61 7.05 8.92
CA SER A 109 -31.65 6.73 10.00
C SER A 109 -30.65 5.62 9.61
N GLY A 110 -31.10 4.62 8.86
CA GLY A 110 -30.27 3.50 8.38
C GLY A 110 -29.76 3.64 6.94
N GLY A 111 -30.15 4.71 6.23
CA GLY A 111 -29.82 4.90 4.82
C GLY A 111 -29.08 6.22 4.57
N LEU A 112 -29.84 7.33 4.50
CA LEU A 112 -29.29 8.64 4.19
C LEU A 112 -28.28 9.16 5.22
N VAL A 113 -28.58 9.01 6.53
CA VAL A 113 -27.67 9.50 7.59
C VAL A 113 -26.32 8.78 7.57
N PRO A 114 -26.26 7.43 7.55
CA PRO A 114 -24.98 6.73 7.52
C PRO A 114 -24.20 6.97 6.22
N TYR A 115 -24.86 7.27 5.09
CA TYR A 115 -24.17 7.70 3.88
C TYR A 115 -23.46 9.05 4.08
N ILE A 116 -24.16 10.04 4.65
CA ILE A 116 -23.59 11.36 4.95
C ILE A 116 -22.38 11.20 5.90
N ASP A 117 -22.49 10.34 6.90
CA ASP A 117 -21.39 10.05 7.82
C ASP A 117 -20.20 9.40 7.12
N ALA A 118 -20.44 8.46 6.21
CA ALA A 118 -19.41 7.80 5.41
C ALA A 118 -18.69 8.78 4.47
N TYR A 119 -19.44 9.64 3.78
CA TYR A 119 -18.88 10.69 2.94
C TYR A 119 -18.06 11.70 3.76
N ASN A 120 -18.61 12.18 4.88
CA ASN A 120 -17.90 13.08 5.77
C ASN A 120 -16.65 12.45 6.36
N TYR A 121 -16.68 11.16 6.69
CA TYR A 121 -15.50 10.43 7.16
C TYR A 121 -14.39 10.44 6.11
N ALA A 122 -14.73 10.14 4.85
CA ALA A 122 -13.78 10.15 3.75
C ALA A 122 -13.17 11.54 3.52
N ILE A 123 -14.00 12.59 3.45
CA ILE A 123 -13.55 13.95 3.14
C ILE A 123 -12.83 14.63 4.32
N LYS A 124 -13.24 14.36 5.57
CA LYS A 124 -12.65 15.03 6.75
C LYS A 124 -11.42 14.33 7.29
N TYR A 125 -11.29 13.02 7.08
CA TYR A 125 -10.18 12.24 7.64
C TYR A 125 -9.28 11.66 6.55
N LEU A 126 -9.81 10.88 5.60
CA LEU A 126 -8.94 10.20 4.63
C LEU A 126 -8.29 11.18 3.65
N ALA A 127 -9.06 12.03 2.97
CA ALA A 127 -8.53 12.92 1.95
C ALA A 127 -7.48 13.93 2.48
N PRO A 128 -7.67 14.59 3.64
CA PRO A 128 -6.70 15.53 4.18
C PRO A 128 -5.41 14.83 4.64
N ILE A 129 -5.51 13.66 5.28
CA ILE A 129 -4.33 12.88 5.70
C ILE A 129 -3.52 12.48 4.47
N MET A 130 -4.17 11.97 3.42
CA MET A 130 -3.51 11.60 2.16
C MET A 130 -2.81 12.79 1.50
N LYS A 131 -3.45 13.96 1.50
CA LYS A 131 -2.85 15.20 0.99
C LYS A 131 -1.63 15.63 1.81
N ASN A 132 -1.72 15.56 3.14
CA ASN A 132 -0.63 15.94 4.04
C ASN A 132 0.57 15.01 3.87
N ILE A 133 0.34 13.70 3.72
CA ILE A 133 1.36 12.72 3.38
C ILE A 133 2.08 13.13 2.10
N GLN A 134 1.34 13.41 1.02
CA GLN A 134 1.96 13.80 -0.26
C GLN A 134 2.82 15.05 -0.12
N VAL A 135 2.30 16.10 0.52
CA VAL A 135 3.03 17.36 0.73
C VAL A 135 4.30 17.13 1.59
N ALA A 136 4.23 16.27 2.59
CA ALA A 136 5.37 15.93 3.44
C ALA A 136 6.42 15.11 2.67
N GLN A 137 5.99 14.16 1.83
CA GLN A 137 6.88 13.40 0.94
C GLN A 137 7.61 14.34 -0.04
N ASP A 138 6.92 15.31 -0.64
CA ASP A 138 7.52 16.28 -1.56
C ASP A 138 8.60 17.16 -0.90
N ARG A 139 8.52 17.32 0.43
CA ARG A 139 9.46 18.10 1.26
C ARG A 139 10.51 17.24 1.97
N ASN A 140 10.47 15.92 1.83
CA ASN A 140 11.25 14.98 2.63
C ASN A 140 11.09 15.16 4.15
N ASP A 141 9.89 15.55 4.59
CA ASP A 141 9.57 15.72 6.02
C ASP A 141 9.13 14.37 6.61
N PHE A 142 10.11 13.56 7.01
CA PHE A 142 9.90 12.21 7.54
C PHE A 142 9.02 12.18 8.80
N ALA A 143 9.23 13.13 9.72
CA ALA A 143 8.47 13.21 10.97
C ALA A 143 6.98 13.47 10.69
N THR A 144 6.66 14.35 9.74
CA THR A 144 5.27 14.57 9.34
C THR A 144 4.69 13.35 8.62
N VAL A 145 5.47 12.68 7.75
CA VAL A 145 5.02 11.43 7.09
C VAL A 145 4.67 10.35 8.10
N GLU A 146 5.55 10.08 9.07
CA GLU A 146 5.31 9.11 10.15
C GLU A 146 4.02 9.45 10.93
N LYS A 147 3.89 10.72 11.37
CA LYS A 147 2.73 11.17 12.12
C LYS A 147 1.42 10.97 11.35
N GLU A 148 1.39 11.35 10.08
CA GLU A 148 0.20 11.20 9.24
C GLU A 148 -0.05 9.73 8.86
N TYR A 149 0.99 8.91 8.70
CA TYR A 149 0.87 7.46 8.52
C TYR A 149 0.17 6.79 9.71
N HIS A 150 0.55 7.13 10.94
CA HIS A 150 -0.11 6.58 12.13
C HIS A 150 -1.57 7.04 12.24
N LYS A 151 -1.85 8.31 11.92
CA LYS A 151 -3.24 8.80 11.83
C LYS A 151 -4.03 8.02 10.79
N LEU A 152 -3.47 7.80 9.60
CA LEU A 152 -4.12 7.04 8.53
C LEU A 152 -4.43 5.62 8.98
N SER A 153 -3.43 4.94 9.56
CA SER A 153 -3.54 3.58 10.08
C SER A 153 -4.62 3.48 11.17
N TYR A 154 -4.71 4.45 12.07
CA TYR A 154 -5.77 4.52 13.08
C TYR A 154 -7.16 4.64 12.46
N GLN A 155 -7.35 5.54 11.49
CA GLN A 155 -8.64 5.70 10.81
C GLN A 155 -9.03 4.41 10.07
N LEU A 156 -8.10 3.83 9.30
CA LEU A 156 -8.32 2.62 8.52
C LEU A 156 -8.64 1.39 9.39
N LYS A 157 -7.98 1.23 10.55
CA LYS A 157 -8.24 0.12 11.47
C LYS A 157 -9.51 0.32 12.31
N GLY A 158 -9.72 1.52 12.84
CA GLY A 158 -10.74 1.76 13.87
C GLY A 158 -12.09 2.25 13.35
N ARG A 159 -12.16 2.90 12.19
CA ARG A 159 -13.35 3.67 11.76
C ARG A 159 -13.87 3.32 10.37
N THR A 160 -13.28 2.35 9.69
CA THR A 160 -13.70 1.92 8.35
C THR A 160 -15.08 1.31 8.30
N ALA A 161 -15.59 0.75 9.40
CA ALA A 161 -16.96 0.24 9.49
C ALA A 161 -18.01 1.29 9.09
N ILE A 162 -17.74 2.59 9.28
CA ILE A 162 -18.64 3.68 8.88
C ILE A 162 -18.97 3.62 7.38
N LEU A 163 -18.00 3.22 6.55
CA LEU A 163 -18.16 3.12 5.09
C LEU A 163 -19.14 2.02 4.66
N TYR A 164 -19.55 1.13 5.56
CA TYR A 164 -20.39 -0.03 5.25
C TYR A 164 -21.80 0.04 5.85
N ARG A 165 -22.12 1.10 6.61
CA ARG A 165 -23.37 1.21 7.40
C ARG A 165 -24.62 1.64 6.62
N PHE A 166 -24.49 2.03 5.35
CA PHE A 166 -25.61 2.47 4.52
C PHE A 166 -25.93 1.49 3.40
N SER A 167 -27.18 1.51 2.93
CA SER A 167 -27.66 0.73 1.77
C SER A 167 -27.28 1.37 0.43
N GLY A 168 -27.16 0.61 -0.65
CA GLY A 168 -26.79 1.13 -1.98
C GLY A 168 -25.36 0.76 -2.32
N LYS A 169 -25.23 -0.33 -3.08
CA LYS A 169 -23.95 -0.99 -3.36
C LYS A 169 -23.06 -0.10 -4.22
N GLU A 170 -23.62 0.55 -5.21
CA GLU A 170 -22.95 1.37 -6.22
C GLU A 170 -22.31 2.58 -5.56
N ALA A 171 -23.07 3.27 -4.70
CA ALA A 171 -22.57 4.38 -3.89
C ALA A 171 -21.46 3.95 -2.93
N ARG A 172 -21.59 2.77 -2.33
CA ARG A 172 -20.56 2.20 -1.44
C ARG A 172 -19.28 1.88 -2.21
N ASP A 173 -19.39 1.16 -3.31
CA ASP A 173 -18.25 0.74 -4.12
C ASP A 173 -17.51 1.95 -4.67
N LEU A 174 -18.23 2.98 -5.12
CA LEU A 174 -17.65 4.23 -5.59
C LEU A 174 -16.91 4.98 -4.46
N LEU A 175 -17.48 5.04 -3.25
CA LEU A 175 -16.84 5.65 -2.08
C LEU A 175 -15.57 4.91 -1.67
N LEU A 176 -15.62 3.57 -1.66
CA LEU A 176 -14.48 2.71 -1.37
C LEU A 176 -13.38 2.87 -2.41
N GLN A 177 -13.74 2.91 -3.70
CA GLN A 177 -12.80 3.08 -4.80
C GLN A 177 -12.15 4.47 -4.80
N SER A 178 -12.92 5.51 -4.48
CA SER A 178 -12.43 6.90 -4.51
C SER A 178 -11.53 7.23 -3.31
N TYR A 179 -11.78 6.65 -2.14
CA TYR A 179 -11.10 7.06 -0.90
C TYR A 179 -10.42 5.94 -0.15
N LYS A 180 -11.09 4.80 0.09
CA LYS A 180 -10.54 3.75 0.95
C LYS A 180 -9.39 3.00 0.26
N LYS A 181 -9.59 2.53 -0.97
CA LYS A 181 -8.57 1.74 -1.69
C LYS A 181 -7.27 2.52 -1.90
N PRO A 182 -7.28 3.80 -2.33
CA PRO A 182 -6.06 4.59 -2.43
C PRO A 182 -5.38 4.80 -1.07
N ALA A 183 -6.17 4.99 0.00
CA ALA A 183 -5.65 5.14 1.35
C ALA A 183 -4.99 3.85 1.88
N ASP A 184 -5.60 2.68 1.67
CA ASP A 184 -5.01 1.39 2.02
C ASP A 184 -3.68 1.20 1.27
N ALA A 185 -3.68 1.42 -0.06
CA ALA A 185 -2.48 1.28 -0.88
C ALA A 185 -1.34 2.20 -0.42
N LYS A 186 -1.64 3.47 -0.12
CA LYS A 186 -0.63 4.41 0.38
C LYS A 186 -0.12 4.03 1.77
N ARG A 187 -0.99 3.52 2.65
CA ARG A 187 -0.58 3.00 3.96
C ARG A 187 0.34 1.80 3.78
N ASP A 188 0.04 0.88 2.88
CA ASP A 188 0.88 -0.30 2.67
C ASP A 188 2.24 0.07 2.02
N GLU A 189 2.24 1.02 1.08
CA GLU A 189 3.45 1.61 0.47
C GLU A 189 4.39 2.22 1.51
N LEU A 190 3.83 2.93 2.51
CA LEU A 190 4.60 3.66 3.52
C LEU A 190 5.04 2.81 4.71
N MET A 191 4.54 1.57 4.83
CA MET A 191 4.82 0.72 5.99
C MET A 191 6.34 0.54 6.22
N VAL A 192 7.07 0.09 5.20
CA VAL A 192 8.52 -0.15 5.31
C VAL A 192 9.31 1.17 5.48
N PRO A 193 9.08 2.22 4.66
CA PRO A 193 9.77 3.51 4.84
C PRO A 193 9.60 4.11 6.25
N VAL A 194 8.39 4.07 6.81
CA VAL A 194 8.12 4.60 8.15
C VAL A 194 8.82 3.77 9.21
N THR A 195 8.77 2.43 9.12
CA THR A 195 9.50 1.55 10.06
C THR A 195 11.00 1.84 10.06
N ILE A 196 11.62 1.99 8.88
CA ILE A 196 13.04 2.35 8.79
C ILE A 196 13.29 3.69 9.48
N TYR A 197 12.49 4.72 9.17
CA TYR A 197 12.67 6.03 9.80
C TYR A 197 12.58 5.98 11.33
N MET A 198 11.60 5.26 11.88
CA MET A 198 11.48 5.05 13.33
C MET A 198 12.73 4.36 13.90
N SER A 199 13.21 3.31 13.25
CA SER A 199 14.42 2.59 13.67
C SER A 199 15.66 3.49 13.63
N LEU A 200 15.77 4.38 12.63
CA LEU A 200 16.86 5.36 12.56
C LEU A 200 16.82 6.37 13.73
N LEU A 201 15.64 6.73 14.24
CA LEU A 201 15.53 7.56 15.45
C LEU A 201 16.03 6.78 16.67
N GLU A 202 15.62 5.52 16.84
CA GLU A 202 16.06 4.67 17.94
C GLU A 202 17.58 4.44 17.91
N ILE A 203 18.17 4.22 16.73
CA ILE A 203 19.62 4.10 16.56
C ILE A 203 20.32 5.40 16.98
N LYS A 204 19.80 6.57 16.58
CA LYS A 204 20.36 7.87 16.99
C LYS A 204 20.30 8.05 18.52
N ASP A 205 19.24 7.59 19.15
CA ASP A 205 19.11 7.59 20.62
C ASP A 205 20.11 6.65 21.29
N PHE A 206 20.31 5.43 20.75
CA PHE A 206 21.33 4.50 21.25
C PHE A 206 22.75 5.04 21.11
N ILE A 207 23.08 5.64 19.96
CA ILE A 207 24.38 6.29 19.73
C ILE A 207 24.62 7.39 20.77
N THR A 208 23.63 8.25 20.99
CA THR A 208 23.71 9.35 21.97
C THR A 208 23.85 8.83 23.40
N ALA A 209 23.24 7.69 23.71
CA ALA A 209 23.36 7.01 25.00
C ALA A 209 24.64 6.15 25.14
N GLY A 210 25.52 6.11 24.14
CA GLY A 210 26.74 5.29 24.14
C GLY A 210 26.51 3.77 23.97
N LYS A 211 25.29 3.36 23.60
CA LYS A 211 24.85 1.95 23.46
C LYS A 211 25.12 1.42 22.05
N MET A 212 26.40 1.29 21.69
CA MET A 212 26.81 0.97 20.32
C MET A 212 26.45 -0.45 19.87
N THR A 213 26.38 -1.41 20.80
CA THR A 213 25.99 -2.79 20.49
C THR A 213 24.52 -2.84 20.06
N GLU A 214 23.65 -2.19 20.81
CA GLU A 214 22.22 -2.07 20.53
C GLU A 214 21.98 -1.27 19.23
N ALA A 215 22.72 -0.18 19.04
CA ALA A 215 22.65 0.63 17.82
C ALA A 215 22.98 -0.18 16.56
N LYS A 216 24.01 -1.05 16.62
CA LYS A 216 24.38 -1.94 15.51
C LYS A 216 23.38 -3.06 15.29
N ALA A 217 22.83 -3.63 16.36
CA ALA A 217 21.80 -4.66 16.25
C ALA A 217 20.54 -4.10 15.55
N GLU A 218 20.09 -2.93 15.94
CA GLU A 218 18.93 -2.25 15.31
C GLU A 218 19.24 -1.85 13.86
N TYR A 219 20.48 -1.41 13.57
CA TYR A 219 20.89 -1.12 12.20
C TYR A 219 20.88 -2.34 11.27
N ALA A 220 21.18 -3.54 11.78
CA ALA A 220 21.07 -4.78 11.00
C ALA A 220 19.61 -5.09 10.59
N GLU A 221 18.64 -4.77 11.45
CA GLU A 221 17.20 -4.86 11.11
C GLU A 221 16.83 -3.85 10.01
N VAL A 222 17.37 -2.63 10.07
CA VAL A 222 17.22 -1.64 8.99
C VAL A 222 17.77 -2.18 7.67
N GLU A 223 18.97 -2.77 7.64
CA GLU A 223 19.57 -3.35 6.43
C GLU A 223 18.70 -4.45 5.83
N ALA A 224 18.11 -5.32 6.66
CA ALA A 224 17.19 -6.36 6.20
C ALA A 224 15.93 -5.77 5.53
N LEU A 225 15.44 -4.63 6.03
CA LEU A 225 14.26 -3.94 5.49
C LEU A 225 14.54 -3.20 4.16
N LEU A 226 15.78 -2.84 3.85
CA LEU A 226 16.12 -2.09 2.63
C LEU A 226 15.69 -2.82 1.35
N THR A 227 15.76 -4.16 1.35
CA THR A 227 15.35 -5.00 0.21
C THR A 227 13.85 -4.93 -0.10
N ARG A 228 13.05 -4.46 0.86
CA ARG A 228 11.59 -4.34 0.79
C ARG A 228 11.14 -2.92 0.46
N LEU A 229 12.07 -1.97 0.33
CA LEU A 229 11.75 -0.61 -0.08
C LEU A 229 11.27 -0.57 -1.55
N PRO A 230 10.30 0.29 -1.88
CA PRO A 230 9.99 0.59 -3.26
C PRO A 230 11.21 1.23 -3.95
N SER A 231 11.31 1.07 -5.27
CA SER A 231 12.47 1.56 -6.05
C SER A 231 12.69 3.06 -5.86
N ALA A 232 13.92 3.44 -5.51
CA ALA A 232 14.34 4.82 -5.34
C ALA A 232 14.45 5.60 -6.67
N ALA A 233 14.53 4.90 -7.81
CA ALA A 233 14.85 5.51 -9.11
C ALA A 233 13.91 6.67 -9.51
N ASN A 234 12.66 6.64 -9.05
CA ASN A 234 11.66 7.69 -9.31
C ASN A 234 11.00 8.23 -8.03
N ASN A 235 11.56 7.96 -6.85
CA ASN A 235 10.95 8.35 -5.58
C ASN A 235 11.94 9.14 -4.70
N LYS A 236 11.86 10.47 -4.80
CA LYS A 236 12.73 11.41 -4.06
C LYS A 236 12.69 11.20 -2.54
N PHE A 237 11.54 10.84 -1.99
CA PHE A 237 11.39 10.58 -0.56
C PHE A 237 12.20 9.35 -0.13
N ILE A 238 12.19 8.29 -0.95
CA ILE A 238 12.98 7.08 -0.68
C ILE A 238 14.47 7.34 -0.86
N THR A 239 14.87 8.11 -1.87
CA THR A 239 16.26 8.54 -2.03
C THR A 239 16.74 9.27 -0.77
N ALA A 240 15.97 10.24 -0.28
CA ALA A 240 16.31 10.99 0.93
C ALA A 240 16.36 10.09 2.18
N LEU A 241 15.50 9.07 2.27
CA LEU A 241 15.54 8.10 3.37
C LEU A 241 16.82 7.27 3.33
N LEU A 242 17.24 6.81 2.15
CA LEU A 242 18.50 6.08 1.98
C LEU A 242 19.73 6.93 2.35
N ASP A 243 19.68 8.24 2.08
CA ASP A 243 20.72 9.17 2.53
C ASP A 243 20.80 9.24 4.07
N GLU A 244 19.66 9.22 4.77
CA GLU A 244 19.64 9.16 6.25
C GLU A 244 20.19 7.83 6.78
N VAL A 245 19.86 6.70 6.13
CA VAL A 245 20.44 5.38 6.46
C VAL A 245 21.97 5.43 6.34
N ALA A 246 22.50 5.99 5.25
CA ALA A 246 23.94 6.11 5.03
C ALA A 246 24.65 7.00 6.07
N LYS A 247 23.99 8.09 6.51
CA LYS A 247 24.51 8.94 7.59
C LYS A 247 24.61 8.17 8.92
N VAL A 248 23.60 7.39 9.25
CA VAL A 248 23.59 6.56 10.47
C VAL A 248 24.66 5.47 10.39
N LYS A 249 24.83 4.80 9.25
CA LYS A 249 25.93 3.84 9.01
C LYS A 249 27.29 4.46 9.33
N THR A 250 27.53 5.67 8.81
CA THR A 250 28.77 6.43 9.07
C THR A 250 28.95 6.75 10.56
N ALA A 251 27.87 7.14 11.25
CA ALA A 251 27.90 7.45 12.69
C ALA A 251 28.20 6.21 13.56
N LEU A 252 27.89 5.00 13.08
CA LEU A 252 28.23 3.74 13.74
C LEU A 252 29.70 3.32 13.53
N GLY A 253 30.49 4.16 12.85
CA GLY A 253 31.88 3.85 12.48
C GLY A 253 31.97 2.81 11.35
N GLU A 254 30.86 2.55 10.66
CA GLU A 254 30.83 1.71 9.47
C GLU A 254 30.99 2.59 8.24
N THR A 255 31.92 2.25 7.36
CA THR A 255 32.13 3.00 6.12
C THR A 255 30.85 2.92 5.29
N PRO A 256 30.24 4.06 4.89
CA PRO A 256 29.07 4.02 4.01
C PRO A 256 29.44 3.26 2.73
N ASP A 257 28.55 2.36 2.32
CA ASP A 257 28.74 1.62 1.07
C ASP A 257 28.87 2.63 -0.07
N SER A 258 29.86 2.42 -0.94
CA SER A 258 29.99 3.23 -2.16
C SER A 258 28.69 3.17 -2.97
N ALA A 259 28.36 4.21 -3.74
CA ALA A 259 27.16 4.22 -4.60
C ALA A 259 27.09 2.95 -5.49
N GLN A 260 28.25 2.46 -5.90
CA GLN A 260 28.46 1.24 -6.66
C GLN A 260 28.08 -0.01 -5.86
N GLN A 261 28.43 -0.07 -4.58
CA GLN A 261 28.04 -1.16 -3.68
C GLN A 261 26.53 -1.13 -3.38
N GLN A 262 25.91 0.04 -3.28
CA GLN A 262 24.44 0.16 -3.15
C GLN A 262 23.72 -0.37 -4.41
N ILE A 263 24.21 -0.01 -5.61
CA ILE A 263 23.67 -0.53 -6.87
C ILE A 263 23.84 -2.05 -6.94
N LEU A 264 25.01 -2.57 -6.53
CA LEU A 264 25.26 -4.00 -6.47
C LEU A 264 24.28 -4.70 -5.50
N ASN A 265 24.05 -4.17 -4.30
CA ASN A 265 23.11 -4.74 -3.33
C ASN A 265 21.68 -4.84 -3.90
N GLY A 266 21.23 -3.82 -4.64
CA GLY A 266 19.96 -3.85 -5.37
C GLY A 266 19.91 -4.96 -6.43
N LYS A 267 20.99 -5.14 -7.19
CA LYS A 267 21.11 -6.21 -8.19
C LYS A 267 21.17 -7.61 -7.58
N VAL A 268 21.82 -7.78 -6.42
CA VAL A 268 21.84 -9.05 -5.69
C VAL A 268 20.43 -9.46 -5.26
N SER A 269 19.62 -8.49 -4.82
CA SER A 269 18.21 -8.75 -4.47
C SER A 269 17.40 -9.20 -5.68
N GLU A 270 17.61 -8.60 -6.84
CA GLU A 270 16.92 -8.99 -8.08
C GLU A 270 17.39 -10.36 -8.61
N PHE A 271 18.70 -10.60 -8.56
CA PHE A 271 19.30 -11.89 -8.86
C PHE A 271 18.67 -13.03 -8.03
N VAL A 272 18.49 -12.83 -6.72
CA VAL A 272 17.82 -13.81 -5.85
C VAL A 272 16.37 -14.09 -6.27
N LYS A 273 15.60 -13.06 -6.65
CA LYS A 273 14.22 -13.27 -7.17
C LYS A 273 14.23 -14.09 -8.46
N ILE A 274 15.16 -13.79 -9.36
CA ILE A 274 15.31 -14.52 -10.64
C ILE A 274 15.68 -15.98 -10.37
N LEU A 275 16.62 -16.25 -9.48
CA LEU A 275 16.97 -17.61 -9.07
C LEU A 275 15.78 -18.36 -8.50
N ASN A 276 15.04 -17.75 -7.55
CA ASN A 276 13.85 -18.38 -6.96
C ASN A 276 12.76 -18.67 -8.00
N THR A 277 12.61 -17.80 -9.00
CA THR A 277 11.63 -17.99 -10.08
C THR A 277 12.05 -19.06 -11.07
N THR A 278 13.33 -19.10 -11.44
CA THR A 278 13.84 -19.97 -12.52
C THR A 278 14.32 -21.33 -12.03
N GLN A 279 14.79 -21.43 -10.78
CA GLN A 279 15.47 -22.60 -10.22
C GLN A 279 14.90 -23.04 -8.86
N GLY A 280 13.81 -22.43 -8.39
CA GLY A 280 13.21 -22.69 -7.07
C GLY A 280 12.76 -24.14 -6.84
N SER A 281 12.56 -24.93 -7.89
CA SER A 281 12.27 -26.37 -7.79
C SER A 281 13.49 -27.20 -7.36
N VAL A 282 14.70 -26.69 -7.53
CA VAL A 282 15.96 -27.34 -7.18
C VAL A 282 16.52 -26.76 -5.88
N ALA A 283 16.59 -25.42 -5.79
CA ALA A 283 17.04 -24.72 -4.60
C ALA A 283 16.49 -23.28 -4.57
N THR A 284 16.27 -22.75 -3.36
CA THR A 284 15.88 -21.35 -3.14
C THR A 284 17.08 -20.53 -2.68
N ALA A 285 17.07 -19.23 -2.94
CA ALA A 285 18.12 -18.30 -2.55
C ALA A 285 17.56 -17.17 -1.66
N ALA A 286 18.40 -16.64 -0.78
CA ALA A 286 18.13 -15.48 0.04
C ALA A 286 19.38 -14.60 0.17
N VAL A 287 19.21 -13.29 0.23
CA VAL A 287 20.29 -12.36 0.57
C VAL A 287 20.59 -12.49 2.06
N THR A 288 21.85 -12.69 2.42
CA THR A 288 22.26 -12.87 3.83
C THR A 288 23.30 -11.88 4.31
N GLY A 289 23.71 -10.96 3.44
CA GLY A 289 24.64 -9.89 3.77
C GLY A 289 25.16 -9.21 2.51
N THR A 290 26.05 -8.24 2.71
CA THR A 290 26.74 -7.55 1.61
C THR A 290 27.55 -8.55 0.79
N ASN A 291 27.33 -8.55 -0.53
CA ASN A 291 27.98 -9.48 -1.47
C ASN A 291 27.80 -10.97 -1.12
N SER A 292 26.69 -11.34 -0.45
CA SER A 292 26.45 -12.74 -0.11
C SER A 292 25.02 -13.21 -0.29
N VAL A 293 24.89 -14.48 -0.66
CA VAL A 293 23.62 -15.19 -0.75
C VAL A 293 23.72 -16.54 -0.07
N THR A 294 22.62 -16.95 0.55
CA THR A 294 22.41 -18.33 1.00
C THR A 294 21.52 -19.05 0.01
N VAL A 295 21.92 -20.26 -0.39
CA VAL A 295 21.16 -21.18 -1.24
C VAL A 295 20.69 -22.35 -0.38
N THR A 296 19.38 -22.57 -0.27
CA THR A 296 18.78 -23.71 0.42
C THR A 296 18.36 -24.77 -0.59
N ILE A 297 18.95 -25.97 -0.48
CA ILE A 297 18.70 -27.06 -1.41
C ILE A 297 17.32 -27.67 -1.09
N VAL A 298 16.42 -27.65 -2.08
CA VAL A 298 15.05 -28.17 -1.95
C VAL A 298 14.97 -29.60 -2.46
N LYS A 299 15.65 -29.90 -3.57
CA LYS A 299 15.65 -31.22 -4.20
C LYS A 299 16.65 -32.15 -3.51
N THR A 300 16.15 -33.05 -2.68
CA THR A 300 16.98 -33.98 -1.87
C THR A 300 17.58 -35.13 -2.68
N ASP A 301 17.04 -35.42 -3.86
CA ASP A 301 17.50 -36.43 -4.82
C ASP A 301 18.25 -35.81 -6.01
N ALA A 302 18.89 -34.65 -5.80
CA ALA A 302 19.62 -33.95 -6.84
C ALA A 302 20.77 -34.80 -7.42
N THR A 303 20.76 -34.94 -8.74
CA THR A 303 21.77 -35.67 -9.51
C THR A 303 22.98 -34.78 -9.86
N GLU A 304 24.04 -35.38 -10.38
CA GLU A 304 25.17 -34.63 -10.96
C GLU A 304 24.71 -33.70 -12.10
N ALA A 305 23.73 -34.12 -12.91
CA ALA A 305 23.16 -33.27 -13.95
C ALA A 305 22.43 -32.04 -13.36
N ASP A 306 21.74 -32.21 -12.23
CA ASP A 306 21.11 -31.09 -11.51
C ASP A 306 22.17 -30.11 -10.97
N TYR A 307 23.32 -30.62 -10.50
CA TYR A 307 24.45 -29.79 -10.06
C TYR A 307 25.01 -28.93 -11.20
N VAL A 308 25.32 -29.54 -12.35
CA VAL A 308 25.85 -28.82 -13.51
C VAL A 308 24.84 -27.81 -14.06
N SER A 309 23.57 -28.21 -14.13
CA SER A 309 22.48 -27.33 -14.58
C SER A 309 22.29 -26.14 -13.63
N TYR A 310 22.23 -26.39 -12.32
CA TYR A 310 22.03 -25.34 -11.32
C TYR A 310 23.23 -24.42 -11.20
N LEU A 311 24.44 -24.91 -10.90
CA LEU A 311 25.58 -24.01 -10.66
C LEU A 311 26.17 -23.43 -11.94
N GLY A 312 26.18 -24.20 -13.03
CA GLY A 312 26.72 -23.75 -14.31
C GLY A 312 25.75 -22.89 -15.10
N GLN A 313 24.81 -23.52 -15.81
CA GLN A 313 23.98 -22.80 -16.77
C GLN A 313 22.96 -21.88 -16.10
N GLY A 314 22.39 -22.30 -14.99
CA GLY A 314 21.43 -21.52 -14.21
C GLY A 314 22.10 -20.39 -13.44
N PHE A 315 22.73 -20.71 -12.32
CA PHE A 315 23.27 -19.77 -11.35
C PHE A 315 24.36 -18.89 -11.97
N TYR A 316 25.42 -19.46 -12.54
CA TYR A 316 26.58 -18.67 -12.98
C TYR A 316 26.24 -17.70 -14.12
N THR A 317 25.45 -18.13 -15.11
CA THR A 317 25.01 -17.24 -16.20
C THR A 317 24.19 -16.07 -15.68
N GLN A 318 23.26 -16.33 -14.75
CA GLN A 318 22.43 -15.29 -14.13
C GLN A 318 23.27 -14.39 -13.23
N PHE A 319 24.21 -14.96 -12.47
CA PHE A 319 25.14 -14.25 -11.61
C PHE A 319 25.96 -13.23 -12.41
N VAL A 320 26.54 -13.66 -13.53
CA VAL A 320 27.33 -12.78 -14.41
C VAL A 320 26.45 -11.66 -14.98
N ARG A 321 25.28 -12.01 -15.52
CA ARG A 321 24.40 -11.08 -16.22
C ARG A 321 23.77 -10.06 -15.29
N GLU A 322 23.13 -10.52 -14.21
CA GLU A 322 22.31 -9.66 -13.36
C GLU A 322 23.18 -8.74 -12.50
N LEU A 323 24.31 -9.25 -11.97
CA LEU A 323 25.22 -8.44 -11.16
C LEU A 323 26.12 -7.52 -12.00
N GLY A 324 26.19 -7.73 -13.32
CA GLY A 324 27.08 -6.97 -14.21
C GLY A 324 28.54 -7.33 -13.99
N VAL A 325 28.84 -8.62 -13.81
CA VAL A 325 30.21 -9.12 -13.61
C VAL A 325 31.00 -8.92 -14.91
N THR A 326 32.12 -8.21 -14.82
CA THR A 326 33.06 -8.00 -15.94
C THR A 326 34.34 -8.79 -15.80
N ALA A 327 34.65 -9.28 -14.59
CA ALA A 327 35.73 -10.24 -14.39
C ALA A 327 35.44 -11.19 -13.22
N VAL A 328 35.92 -12.42 -13.33
CA VAL A 328 35.97 -13.42 -12.25
C VAL A 328 37.43 -13.79 -12.05
N ASN A 329 37.97 -13.50 -10.86
CA ASN A 329 39.38 -13.62 -10.54
C ASN A 329 40.30 -12.98 -11.60
N GLY A 330 39.93 -11.81 -12.12
CA GLY A 330 40.68 -11.08 -13.14
C GLY A 330 40.50 -11.57 -14.59
N HIS A 331 39.76 -12.66 -14.83
CA HIS A 331 39.49 -13.19 -16.17
C HIS A 331 38.10 -12.77 -16.66
N ALA A 332 37.91 -12.68 -17.99
CA ALA A 332 36.59 -12.40 -18.55
C ALA A 332 35.58 -13.48 -18.07
N PRO A 333 34.36 -13.11 -17.64
CA PRO A 333 33.49 -14.00 -16.86
C PRO A 333 33.04 -15.25 -17.62
N LEU A 334 33.01 -15.20 -18.96
CA LEU A 334 32.63 -16.34 -19.80
C LEU A 334 33.83 -16.99 -20.51
N SER A 335 35.05 -16.70 -20.05
CA SER A 335 36.29 -17.31 -20.56
C SER A 335 36.50 -18.73 -19.99
N LEU A 336 37.33 -19.52 -20.66
CA LEU A 336 37.72 -20.85 -20.18
C LEU A 336 38.47 -20.76 -18.84
N GLU A 337 39.25 -19.71 -18.66
CA GLU A 337 40.02 -19.44 -17.44
C GLU A 337 39.11 -19.14 -16.25
N ALA A 338 38.07 -18.31 -16.46
CA ALA A 338 37.07 -18.06 -15.42
C ALA A 338 36.28 -19.33 -15.08
N ALA A 339 35.89 -20.12 -16.08
CA ALA A 339 35.19 -21.39 -15.86
C ALA A 339 36.06 -22.39 -15.08
N ALA A 340 37.35 -22.54 -15.46
CA ALA A 340 38.30 -23.40 -14.76
C ALA A 340 38.54 -22.93 -13.32
N TYR A 341 38.60 -21.61 -13.09
CA TYR A 341 38.71 -21.06 -11.74
C TYR A 341 37.49 -21.37 -10.89
N VAL A 342 36.27 -21.13 -11.39
CA VAL A 342 35.04 -21.42 -10.65
C VAL A 342 34.92 -22.91 -10.34
N GLU A 343 35.28 -23.79 -11.27
CA GLU A 343 35.32 -25.23 -11.02
C GLU A 343 36.36 -25.59 -9.95
N SER A 344 37.50 -24.88 -9.91
CA SER A 344 38.51 -25.09 -8.86
C SER A 344 38.04 -24.72 -7.45
N LEU A 345 36.99 -23.88 -7.33
CA LEU A 345 36.38 -23.54 -6.03
C LEU A 345 35.51 -24.66 -5.48
N LYS A 346 35.18 -25.67 -6.28
CA LYS A 346 34.40 -26.84 -5.88
C LYS A 346 35.08 -27.59 -4.73
N PRO A 347 34.44 -27.75 -3.57
CA PRO A 347 35.04 -28.50 -2.47
C PRO A 347 35.30 -29.96 -2.86
N LYS A 348 36.40 -30.53 -2.34
CA LYS A 348 36.74 -31.94 -2.58
C LYS A 348 35.60 -32.86 -2.15
N GLY A 349 35.27 -33.83 -2.99
CA GLY A 349 34.25 -34.84 -2.71
C GLY A 349 32.81 -34.41 -3.03
N VAL A 350 32.60 -33.21 -3.55
CA VAL A 350 31.27 -32.76 -4.03
C VAL A 350 31.01 -33.34 -5.41
N VAL A 351 29.89 -34.04 -5.60
CA VAL A 351 29.46 -34.56 -6.91
C VAL A 351 28.03 -34.13 -7.24
N THR A 352 27.22 -33.84 -6.22
CA THR A 352 25.83 -33.42 -6.30
C THR A 352 25.60 -32.09 -5.59
N LEU A 353 24.43 -31.47 -5.78
CA LEU A 353 24.05 -30.30 -4.99
C LEU A 353 23.91 -30.62 -3.51
N ALA A 354 23.45 -31.81 -3.16
CA ALA A 354 23.31 -32.22 -1.76
C ALA A 354 24.65 -32.17 -1.02
N ASP A 355 25.75 -32.51 -1.69
CA ASP A 355 27.11 -32.47 -1.13
C ASP A 355 27.60 -31.05 -0.83
N MET A 356 26.98 -30.03 -1.43
CA MET A 356 27.28 -28.62 -1.15
C MET A 356 26.72 -28.16 0.19
N LYS A 357 25.80 -28.89 0.82
CA LYS A 357 25.19 -28.48 2.09
C LYS A 357 26.25 -28.20 3.17
N GLY A 358 26.16 -27.01 3.76
CA GLY A 358 27.13 -26.50 4.75
C GLY A 358 28.43 -25.99 4.15
N LYS A 359 28.58 -25.95 2.82
CA LYS A 359 29.76 -25.39 2.12
C LYS A 359 29.51 -23.94 1.71
N THR A 360 30.60 -23.20 1.52
CA THR A 360 30.56 -21.82 1.01
C THR A 360 31.56 -21.68 -0.13
N LEU A 361 31.13 -21.04 -1.22
CA LEU A 361 31.98 -20.63 -2.33
C LEU A 361 32.25 -19.13 -2.19
N ASN A 362 33.51 -18.73 -2.31
CA ASN A 362 33.91 -17.33 -2.33
C ASN A 362 34.48 -17.03 -3.72
N ILE A 363 33.82 -16.14 -4.45
CA ILE A 363 34.10 -15.84 -5.84
C ILE A 363 34.57 -14.38 -5.92
N PRO A 364 35.87 -14.12 -6.10
CA PRO A 364 36.38 -12.79 -6.37
C PRO A 364 35.85 -12.32 -7.73
N VAL A 365 35.13 -11.20 -7.75
CA VAL A 365 34.57 -10.64 -8.97
C VAL A 365 34.80 -9.14 -9.06
N THR A 366 34.93 -8.68 -10.29
CA THR A 366 34.79 -7.26 -10.63
C THR A 366 33.41 -7.09 -11.25
N VAL A 367 32.59 -6.22 -10.68
CA VAL A 367 31.34 -5.77 -11.30
C VAL A 367 31.51 -4.38 -11.88
N ASN A 368 30.81 -4.09 -12.98
CA ASN A 368 30.76 -2.75 -13.53
C ASN A 368 29.31 -2.30 -13.66
N ASN A 369 28.87 -1.50 -12.70
CA ASN A 369 27.53 -0.92 -12.65
C ASN A 369 27.58 0.61 -12.79
N GLY A 370 28.48 1.09 -13.66
CA GLY A 370 28.81 2.50 -13.88
C GLY A 370 30.28 2.82 -13.60
N SER A 371 30.89 2.08 -12.68
CA SER A 371 32.34 2.02 -12.48
C SER A 371 32.72 0.67 -11.87
N ALA A 372 33.99 0.29 -12.01
CA ALA A 372 34.49 -0.99 -11.55
C ALA A 372 34.50 -1.08 -10.01
N LEU A 373 33.96 -2.17 -9.49
CA LEU A 373 33.96 -2.51 -8.07
C LEU A 373 34.43 -3.95 -7.90
N ASN A 374 35.52 -4.15 -7.15
CA ASN A 374 36.02 -5.46 -6.79
C ASN A 374 35.35 -5.93 -5.51
N VAL A 375 34.71 -7.09 -5.54
CA VAL A 375 34.07 -7.71 -4.38
C VAL A 375 34.43 -9.18 -4.28
N ASN A 376 34.43 -9.72 -3.07
CA ASN A 376 34.46 -11.15 -2.86
C ASN A 376 33.03 -11.61 -2.60
N PHE A 377 32.43 -12.33 -3.55
CA PHE A 377 31.04 -12.73 -3.48
C PHE A 377 30.90 -14.11 -2.83
N SER A 378 30.12 -14.22 -1.76
CA SER A 378 29.96 -15.46 -1.01
C SER A 378 28.63 -16.15 -1.32
N VAL A 379 28.69 -17.45 -1.62
CA VAL A 379 27.52 -18.31 -1.84
C VAL A 379 27.55 -19.45 -0.82
N THR A 380 26.69 -19.40 0.17
CA THR A 380 26.60 -20.43 1.23
C THR A 380 25.44 -21.37 0.96
N PHE A 381 25.67 -22.67 1.02
CA PHE A 381 24.67 -23.70 0.75
C PHE A 381 24.15 -24.31 2.06
N LYS A 382 22.83 -24.47 2.19
CA LYS A 382 22.13 -24.98 3.37
C LYS A 382 21.18 -26.13 3.05
#